data_AF-A0A2E2WKH0-F1
#
_entry.id   AF-A0A2E2WKH0-F1
#
_cell.length_a   1.000
_cell.length_b   1.000
_cell.length_c   1.000
_cell.angle_alpha   90.00
_cell.angle_beta   90.00
_cell.angle_gamma   90.00
#
_symmetry.space_group_name_H-M   'P 1'
#
loop_
_entity.id
_entity.type
_entity.pdbx_description
1 polymer ?
#
loop_
_entity_poly.entity_id
_entity_poly.type
_entity_poly.pdbx_seq_one_letter_code
_entity_poly.pdbx_strand_id
1 'polypeptide(L)'
;MSIADPKDLAQNALKQIRRLSDGNGSSADSVQIMEAKGEIISMEALTHIDIDIETNEEERVGKLQQGTFLPTEEAMNAAIAGAQKGILKGNDSRKMITEQILGRPDKGFSLHGKNIPLEELKQDFSTHAPCNRCQGQGSTSCGQCQGQRQEVCTQCRGRTMIPCRQCHGNGMIQGPDGKQQQCKFCFGQRQVSCPLCQKTGRMTCRQCRGNGNIKCDPCKGGGLFTKIVSVLPVIKTLFEMNRADLPDGAIGLIERSGSRLVERDHIDIQAEPVTRKDGGLAIQYQAQFPYGKITFSINGKPVSADLFGNKAKLLKLKPFLEDLIKPGIESLKKAANNDGVVANQIKKASGHKLIGQAILLTATMPKKQAVMALKKKYPLGISNKALQSLIKTADQAIGNVTRRPRYIGLAIGLCASGVAYTGLLLTKTYANLAISLNNPALEMALAAVLIAAGGGLTHYTIKLTAKKSMTHAIGHLMKNRQSNIPTKTRTSGLYAYIGAALLFLIMVEATRHIGTATPAWYFLK
;
A
#
# COMPACT_ATOMS: atom_id res chain seq x y z
N MET A 1 38.89 7.85 3.56
CA MET A 1 38.91 6.60 4.36
C MET A 1 40.00 5.72 3.75
N SER A 2 40.75 4.94 4.54
CA SER A 2 41.75 4.05 3.96
C SER A 2 41.07 2.77 3.47
N ILE A 3 41.50 2.29 2.31
CA ILE A 3 41.08 1.00 1.75
C ILE A 3 41.46 -0.09 2.75
N ALA A 4 40.57 -1.06 2.95
CA ALA A 4 40.82 -2.15 3.89
C ALA A 4 41.85 -3.13 3.34
N ASP A 5 42.78 -3.60 4.19
CA ASP A 5 43.76 -4.63 3.82
C ASP A 5 43.03 -5.92 3.41
N PRO A 6 43.33 -6.50 2.22
CA PRO A 6 42.80 -7.79 1.79
C PRO A 6 42.87 -8.91 2.85
N LYS A 7 43.91 -8.93 3.70
CA LYS A 7 44.04 -9.91 4.79
C LYS A 7 42.97 -9.73 5.87
N ASP A 8 42.71 -8.50 6.28
CA ASP A 8 41.67 -8.19 7.27
C ASP A 8 40.27 -8.49 6.73
N LEU A 9 40.06 -8.24 5.43
CA LEU A 9 38.81 -8.58 4.76
C LEU A 9 38.56 -10.09 4.72
N ALA A 10 39.60 -10.89 4.45
CA ALA A 10 39.50 -12.35 4.50
C ALA A 10 39.12 -12.84 5.92
N GLN A 11 39.69 -12.24 6.97
CA GLN A 11 39.33 -12.55 8.36
C GLN A 11 37.90 -12.12 8.71
N ASN A 12 37.44 -10.96 8.23
CA ASN A 12 36.05 -10.53 8.41
C ASN A 12 35.07 -11.43 7.67
N ALA A 13 35.41 -11.89 6.47
CA ALA A 13 34.63 -12.88 5.73
C ALA A 13 34.59 -14.23 6.47
N LEU A 14 35.72 -14.69 7.03
CA LEU A 14 35.78 -15.90 7.87
C LEU A 14 34.85 -15.79 9.08
N LYS A 15 34.85 -14.66 9.80
CA LYS A 15 33.93 -14.42 10.93
C LYS A 15 32.46 -14.56 10.51
N GLN A 16 32.09 -14.09 9.32
CA GLN A 16 30.72 -14.24 8.79
C GLN A 16 30.37 -15.71 8.56
N ILE A 17 31.23 -16.47 7.88
CA ILE A 17 30.99 -17.90 7.61
C ILE A 17 30.99 -18.72 8.89
N ARG A 18 31.89 -18.44 9.84
CA ARG A 18 31.90 -19.06 11.18
C ARG A 18 30.57 -18.86 11.88
N ARG A 19 30.04 -17.63 11.91
CA ARG A 19 28.75 -17.33 12.53
C ARG A 19 27.57 -18.06 11.90
N LEU A 20 27.61 -18.28 10.58
CA LEU A 20 26.58 -19.02 9.85
C LEU A 20 26.68 -20.54 10.11
N SER A 21 27.91 -21.07 10.18
CA SER A 21 28.20 -22.50 10.34
C SER A 21 28.02 -22.96 11.78
N ASP A 22 28.35 -22.10 12.74
CA ASP A 22 28.31 -22.38 14.17
C ASP A 22 26.90 -22.75 14.67
N GLY A 23 26.81 -23.94 15.26
CA GLY A 23 25.55 -24.55 15.69
C GLY A 23 24.69 -25.09 14.55
N ASN A 24 25.20 -25.20 13.32
CA ASN A 24 24.51 -25.75 12.15
C ASN A 24 25.19 -27.02 11.62
N GLY A 25 25.79 -27.85 12.48
CA GLY A 25 26.50 -29.07 12.06
C GLY A 25 28.01 -28.88 11.84
N SER A 26 28.52 -27.70 12.14
CA SER A 26 29.94 -27.39 12.21
C SER A 26 30.19 -26.45 13.40
N SER A 27 31.40 -26.49 13.96
CA SER A 27 31.84 -25.52 14.97
C SER A 27 32.44 -24.29 14.30
N ALA A 28 32.45 -23.15 14.98
CA ALA A 28 33.14 -21.97 14.45
C ALA A 28 34.63 -22.26 14.14
N ASP A 29 35.31 -23.01 15.01
CA ASP A 29 36.75 -23.23 14.92
C ASP A 29 37.14 -24.23 13.81
N SER A 30 36.22 -25.12 13.43
CA SER A 30 36.41 -26.04 12.30
C SER A 30 36.34 -25.37 10.92
N VAL A 31 35.96 -24.08 10.85
CA VAL A 31 35.99 -23.32 9.59
C VAL A 31 37.30 -22.56 9.48
N GLN A 32 38.00 -22.77 8.36
CA GLN A 32 39.30 -22.16 8.07
C GLN A 32 39.32 -21.57 6.66
N ILE A 33 40.22 -20.61 6.42
CA ILE A 33 40.51 -20.10 5.08
C ILE A 33 41.51 -21.05 4.45
N MET A 34 41.18 -21.64 3.29
CA MET A 34 42.11 -22.43 2.50
C MET A 34 42.97 -21.53 1.60
N GLU A 35 42.32 -20.59 0.94
CA GLU A 35 42.95 -19.67 0.00
C GLU A 35 42.19 -18.36 -0.01
N ALA A 36 42.92 -17.24 -0.03
CA ALA A 36 42.37 -15.91 -0.24
C ALA A 36 43.33 -15.14 -1.14
N LYS A 37 42.84 -14.77 -2.33
CA LYS A 37 43.57 -13.97 -3.31
C LYS A 37 42.70 -12.80 -3.70
N GLY A 38 43.22 -11.58 -3.57
CA GLY A 38 42.51 -10.38 -3.94
C GLY A 38 43.46 -9.22 -4.12
N GLU A 39 42.96 -8.21 -4.81
CA GLU A 39 43.67 -6.99 -5.13
C GLU A 39 42.75 -5.78 -4.92
N ILE A 40 43.35 -4.60 -4.88
CA ILE A 40 42.60 -3.34 -4.87
C ILE A 40 42.39 -2.96 -6.33
N ILE A 41 41.12 -2.93 -6.73
CA ILE A 41 40.74 -2.50 -8.07
C ILE A 41 40.53 -0.99 -8.03
N SER A 42 41.21 -0.30 -8.95
CA SER A 42 40.95 1.11 -9.26
C SER A 42 40.13 1.18 -10.54
N MET A 43 39.14 2.07 -10.58
CA MET A 43 38.32 2.27 -11.76
C MET A 43 37.98 3.74 -11.95
N GLU A 44 37.88 4.12 -13.21
CA GLU A 44 37.37 5.41 -13.62
C GLU A 44 35.91 5.28 -14.04
N ALA A 45 35.10 6.25 -13.62
CA ALA A 45 33.72 6.37 -14.04
C ALA A 45 33.32 7.82 -14.22
N LEU A 46 32.25 8.04 -14.98
CA LEU A 46 31.62 9.34 -15.15
C LEU A 46 30.12 9.23 -14.92
N THR A 47 29.56 10.20 -14.19
CA THR A 47 28.12 10.48 -14.23
C THR A 47 27.92 11.74 -15.06
N HIS A 48 27.37 11.57 -16.25
CA HIS A 48 26.92 12.67 -17.10
C HIS A 48 25.67 13.30 -16.49
N ILE A 49 25.65 14.64 -16.50
CA ILE A 49 24.57 15.46 -15.96
C ILE A 49 24.00 16.27 -17.11
N ASP A 50 22.78 15.93 -17.50
CA ASP A 50 22.00 16.70 -18.45
C ASP A 50 20.83 17.35 -17.70
N ILE A 51 20.38 18.51 -18.17
CA ILE A 51 19.21 19.19 -17.60
C ILE A 51 18.08 19.04 -18.61
N ASP A 52 16.98 18.49 -18.15
CA ASP A 52 15.71 18.52 -18.87
C ASP A 52 14.74 19.45 -18.15
N ILE A 53 13.62 19.76 -18.80
CA ILE A 53 12.64 20.70 -18.28
C ILE A 53 11.27 20.08 -18.32
N GLU A 54 10.70 19.92 -17.14
CA GLU A 54 9.32 19.51 -16.95
C GLU A 54 8.45 20.77 -16.89
N THR A 55 7.41 20.81 -17.71
CA THR A 55 6.43 21.91 -17.71
C THR A 55 5.08 21.41 -17.23
N ASN A 56 4.46 22.18 -16.33
CA ASN A 56 3.08 21.95 -15.90
C ASN A 56 2.24 23.17 -16.26
N GLU A 57 1.14 22.96 -16.99
CA GLU A 57 0.23 24.02 -17.39
C GLU A 57 -1.09 23.92 -16.61
N GLU A 58 -1.52 25.02 -16.02
CA GLU A 58 -2.80 25.13 -15.34
C GLU A 58 -3.58 26.35 -15.85
N GLU A 59 -4.88 26.20 -16.00
CA GLU A 59 -5.78 27.31 -16.32
C GLU A 59 -6.73 27.58 -15.16
N ARG A 60 -6.85 28.85 -14.77
CA ARG A 60 -7.70 29.29 -13.66
C ARG A 60 -8.59 30.46 -14.09
N VAL A 61 -9.82 30.48 -13.58
CA VAL A 61 -10.77 31.56 -13.87
C VAL A 61 -10.35 32.86 -13.20
N GLY A 62 -10.43 33.96 -13.95
CA GLY A 62 -10.18 35.31 -13.45
C GLY A 62 -8.74 35.78 -13.69
N LYS A 63 -8.41 36.92 -13.07
CA LYS A 63 -7.09 37.55 -13.12
C LYS A 63 -6.30 37.13 -11.88
N LEU A 64 -5.43 36.14 -12.05
CA LEU A 64 -4.45 35.75 -11.05
C LEU A 64 -3.07 36.19 -11.52
N GLN A 65 -2.19 36.46 -10.57
CA GLN A 65 -0.78 36.69 -10.81
C GLN A 65 -0.01 35.70 -9.95
N GLN A 66 0.59 34.71 -10.62
CA GLN A 66 1.48 33.73 -10.01
C GLN A 66 2.77 33.73 -10.80
N GLY A 67 3.90 33.86 -10.09
CA GLY A 67 5.21 34.02 -10.70
C GLY A 67 5.31 35.27 -11.59
N THR A 68 6.06 35.16 -12.67
CA THR A 68 6.31 36.26 -13.60
C THR A 68 5.15 36.42 -14.56
N PHE A 69 4.44 37.55 -14.49
CA PHE A 69 3.37 37.87 -15.42
C PHE A 69 3.92 38.32 -16.77
N LEU A 70 3.38 37.77 -17.85
CA LEU A 70 3.73 38.08 -19.22
C LEU A 70 2.47 38.44 -20.02
N PRO A 71 2.50 39.55 -20.77
CA PRO A 71 1.28 40.13 -21.35
C PRO A 71 0.70 39.31 -22.50
N THR A 72 1.50 38.49 -23.17
CA THR A 72 1.07 37.64 -24.28
C THR A 72 1.60 36.22 -24.13
N GLU A 73 0.94 35.27 -24.80
CA GLU A 73 1.38 33.87 -24.83
C GLU A 73 2.71 33.71 -25.56
N GLU A 74 3.00 34.52 -26.58
CA GLU A 74 4.29 34.53 -27.26
C GLU A 74 5.42 34.98 -26.33
N ALA A 75 5.19 36.00 -25.51
CA ALA A 75 6.15 36.45 -24.51
C ALA A 75 6.39 35.36 -23.45
N MET A 76 5.32 34.64 -23.05
CA MET A 76 5.42 33.50 -22.15
C MET A 76 6.23 32.35 -22.74
N ASN A 77 5.95 31.95 -23.98
CA ASN A 77 6.70 30.89 -24.65
C ASN A 77 8.17 31.27 -24.87
N ALA A 78 8.46 32.53 -25.19
CA ALA A 78 9.82 33.05 -25.29
C ALA A 78 10.55 33.04 -23.94
N ALA A 79 9.86 33.40 -22.84
CA ALA A 79 10.42 33.35 -21.50
C ALA A 79 10.70 31.92 -21.03
N ILE A 80 9.78 30.98 -21.30
CA ILE A 80 9.98 29.55 -21.06
C ILE A 80 11.23 29.08 -21.81
N ALA A 81 11.31 29.31 -23.13
CA ALA A 81 12.46 28.93 -23.96
C ALA A 81 13.79 29.59 -23.51
N GLY A 82 13.71 30.84 -23.03
CA GLY A 82 14.83 31.58 -22.45
C GLY A 82 15.32 30.97 -21.13
N ALA A 83 14.40 30.62 -20.23
CA ALA A 83 14.71 29.90 -18.99
C ALA A 83 15.42 28.58 -19.29
N GLN A 84 14.99 27.86 -20.34
CA GLN A 84 15.66 26.62 -20.77
C GLN A 84 17.13 26.82 -21.13
N LYS A 85 17.44 27.88 -21.88
CA LYS A 85 18.81 28.18 -22.34
C LYS A 85 19.68 28.79 -21.24
N GLY A 86 19.09 29.58 -20.34
CA GLY A 86 19.80 30.29 -19.28
C GLY A 86 20.35 29.38 -18.19
N ILE A 87 19.57 28.37 -17.77
CA ILE A 87 19.97 27.44 -16.71
C ILE A 87 21.18 26.58 -17.14
N LEU A 88 21.24 26.19 -18.41
CA LEU A 88 22.31 25.35 -18.99
C LEU A 88 23.66 26.08 -19.12
N LYS A 89 23.65 27.42 -19.20
CA LYS A 89 24.84 28.25 -19.50
C LYS A 89 25.37 29.06 -18.32
N GLY A 90 24.61 29.20 -17.24
CA GLY A 90 25.03 29.94 -16.06
C GLY A 90 26.07 29.19 -15.22
N ASN A 91 27.19 29.85 -14.92
CA ASN A 91 28.21 29.30 -14.01
C ASN A 91 27.65 29.03 -12.61
N ASP A 92 26.73 29.88 -12.13
CA ASP A 92 26.08 29.72 -10.82
C ASP A 92 25.17 28.49 -10.78
N SER A 93 24.39 28.25 -11.84
CA SER A 93 23.55 27.06 -11.97
C SER A 93 24.38 25.77 -11.98
N ARG A 94 25.53 25.77 -12.70
CA ARG A 94 26.46 24.63 -12.72
C ARG A 94 27.04 24.34 -11.35
N LYS A 95 27.43 25.39 -10.62
CA LYS A 95 27.93 25.27 -9.25
C LYS A 95 26.86 24.70 -8.33
N MET A 96 25.64 25.23 -8.36
CA MET A 96 24.51 24.75 -7.56
C MET A 96 24.20 23.27 -7.84
N ILE A 97 24.11 22.87 -9.11
CA ILE A 97 23.87 21.47 -9.51
C ILE A 97 24.99 20.55 -9.00
N THR A 98 26.24 20.98 -9.15
CA THR A 98 27.41 20.24 -8.67
C THR A 98 27.36 20.06 -7.16
N GLU A 99 27.11 21.12 -6.41
CA GLU A 99 26.99 21.10 -4.95
C GLU A 99 25.85 20.20 -4.49
N GLN A 100 24.70 20.24 -5.15
CA GLN A 100 23.56 19.37 -4.84
C GLN A 100 23.88 17.88 -5.07
N ILE A 101 24.60 17.54 -6.14
CA ILE A 101 24.99 16.16 -6.44
C ILE A 101 26.10 15.67 -5.50
N LEU A 102 27.15 16.46 -5.30
CA LEU A 102 28.29 16.12 -4.45
C LEU A 102 27.93 16.15 -2.95
N GLY A 103 26.91 16.92 -2.57
CA GLY A 103 26.35 16.94 -1.21
C GLY A 103 25.60 15.66 -0.84
N ARG A 104 25.29 14.78 -1.81
CA ARG A 104 24.69 13.48 -1.54
C ARG A 104 25.70 12.54 -0.87
N PRO A 105 25.24 11.60 -0.01
CA PRO A 105 26.12 10.59 0.58
C PRO A 105 26.86 9.70 -0.44
N ASP A 106 26.25 9.46 -1.61
CA ASP A 106 26.83 8.72 -2.73
C ASP A 106 27.64 9.60 -3.70
N LYS A 107 27.67 10.93 -3.48
CA LYS A 107 28.25 11.96 -4.37
C LYS A 107 27.80 11.86 -5.83
N GLY A 108 26.66 11.22 -6.10
CA GLY A 108 26.18 10.99 -7.46
C GLY A 108 26.73 9.74 -8.16
N PHE A 109 27.49 8.89 -7.47
CA PHE A 109 28.09 7.69 -8.03
C PHE A 109 27.03 6.65 -8.42
N SER A 110 27.11 6.15 -9.66
CA SER A 110 26.16 5.16 -10.18
C SER A 110 24.70 5.63 -10.10
N LEU A 111 24.47 6.94 -10.27
CA LEU A 111 23.15 7.47 -10.55
C LEU A 111 22.80 7.22 -12.01
N HIS A 112 21.77 6.42 -12.24
CA HIS A 112 21.28 6.11 -13.58
C HIS A 112 19.77 6.31 -13.64
N GLY A 113 19.32 7.15 -14.58
CA GLY A 113 17.90 7.32 -14.89
C GLY A 113 17.06 7.89 -13.75
N LYS A 114 17.68 8.60 -12.80
CA LYS A 114 16.96 9.34 -11.76
C LYS A 114 16.80 10.80 -12.19
N ASN A 115 15.58 11.30 -12.12
CA ASN A 115 15.27 12.73 -12.22
C ASN A 115 15.46 13.36 -10.85
N ILE A 116 16.29 14.39 -10.76
CA ILE A 116 16.46 15.18 -9.53
C ILE A 116 15.91 16.58 -9.81
N PRO A 117 14.80 16.98 -9.19
CA PRO A 117 14.23 18.30 -9.41
C PRO A 117 15.12 19.39 -8.81
N LEU A 118 15.24 20.50 -9.53
CA LEU A 118 15.91 21.72 -9.10
C LEU A 118 14.84 22.73 -8.65
N GLU A 119 14.26 22.48 -7.48
CA GLU A 119 13.15 23.29 -6.95
C GLU A 119 13.54 24.75 -6.75
N GLU A 120 14.82 25.02 -6.41
CA GLU A 120 15.37 26.36 -6.26
C GLU A 120 15.40 27.14 -7.59
N LEU A 121 15.36 26.45 -8.72
CA LEU A 121 15.32 27.03 -10.06
C LEU A 121 13.92 26.96 -10.69
N LYS A 122 12.91 26.55 -9.93
CA LYS A 122 11.53 26.53 -10.42
C LYS A 122 11.08 27.95 -10.74
N GLN A 123 10.51 28.12 -11.93
CA GLN A 123 9.95 29.39 -12.39
C GLN A 123 8.49 29.22 -12.78
N ASP A 124 7.62 30.06 -12.22
CA ASP A 124 6.23 30.14 -12.64
C ASP A 124 6.05 31.35 -13.57
N PHE A 125 5.34 31.16 -14.67
CA PHE A 125 4.92 32.22 -15.58
C PHE A 125 3.40 32.27 -15.64
N SER A 126 2.84 33.46 -15.79
CA SER A 126 1.39 33.61 -15.96
C SER A 126 1.02 34.60 -17.07
N THR A 127 -0.04 34.30 -17.82
CA THR A 127 -0.61 35.20 -18.82
C THR A 127 -2.14 35.17 -18.77
N HIS A 128 -2.79 36.22 -19.26
CA HIS A 128 -4.26 36.33 -19.29
C HIS A 128 -4.78 36.08 -20.71
N ALA A 129 -5.73 35.15 -20.82
CA ALA A 129 -6.44 34.87 -22.06
C ALA A 129 -7.92 35.24 -21.92
N PRO A 130 -8.52 35.93 -22.92
CA PRO A 130 -9.96 36.20 -22.91
C PRO A 130 -10.75 34.89 -22.97
N CYS A 131 -11.87 34.82 -22.24
CA CYS A 131 -12.77 33.69 -22.36
C CYS A 131 -13.37 33.67 -23.78
N ASN A 132 -13.08 32.62 -24.56
CA ASN A 132 -13.53 32.49 -25.95
C ASN A 132 -15.05 32.62 -26.12
N ARG A 133 -15.84 32.20 -25.10
CA ARG A 133 -17.31 32.24 -25.16
C ARG A 133 -17.89 33.65 -24.99
N CYS A 134 -17.26 34.51 -24.19
CA CYS A 134 -17.74 35.88 -23.94
C CYS A 134 -16.77 36.96 -24.42
N GLN A 135 -15.68 36.60 -25.09
CA GLN A 135 -14.65 37.49 -25.62
C GLN A 135 -14.18 38.53 -24.58
N GLY A 136 -13.89 38.09 -23.35
CA GLY A 136 -13.45 39.00 -22.27
C GLY A 136 -14.56 39.66 -21.46
N GLN A 137 -15.82 39.63 -21.89
CA GLN A 137 -16.90 40.43 -21.29
C GLN A 137 -17.45 39.88 -19.96
N GLY A 138 -17.15 38.63 -19.61
CA GLY A 138 -17.70 37.95 -18.43
C GLY A 138 -19.19 37.60 -18.51
N SER A 139 -19.89 38.05 -19.55
CA SER A 139 -21.31 37.78 -19.76
C SER A 139 -21.59 37.52 -21.23
N THR A 140 -22.68 36.81 -21.51
CA THR A 140 -23.17 36.57 -22.87
C THR A 140 -24.60 37.04 -23.00
N SER A 141 -25.02 37.42 -24.21
CA SER A 141 -26.41 37.77 -24.48
C SER A 141 -27.35 36.64 -24.04
N CYS A 142 -28.44 36.99 -23.37
CA CYS A 142 -29.41 36.03 -22.87
C CYS A 142 -30.11 35.35 -24.04
N GLY A 143 -29.91 34.05 -24.22
CA GLY A 143 -30.51 33.28 -25.33
C GLY A 143 -32.04 33.36 -25.38
N GLN A 144 -32.72 33.39 -24.22
CA GLN A 144 -34.18 33.43 -24.15
C GLN A 144 -34.82 34.74 -24.64
N CYS A 145 -34.17 35.89 -24.43
CA CYS A 145 -34.66 37.18 -24.92
C CYS A 145 -33.79 37.81 -26.01
N GLN A 146 -32.72 37.13 -26.42
CA GLN A 146 -31.71 37.63 -27.36
C GLN A 146 -31.20 39.05 -27.00
N GLY A 147 -31.00 39.32 -25.71
CA GLY A 147 -30.58 40.65 -25.24
C GLY A 147 -31.70 41.69 -25.08
N GLN A 148 -32.94 41.41 -25.51
CA GLN A 148 -34.05 42.36 -25.48
C GLN A 148 -34.63 42.63 -24.09
N ARG A 149 -34.14 41.96 -23.03
CA ARG A 149 -34.56 42.09 -21.62
C ARG A 149 -36.00 41.65 -21.32
N GLN A 150 -36.81 41.44 -22.36
CA GLN A 150 -38.20 41.03 -22.28
C GLN A 150 -38.46 39.80 -23.16
N GLU A 151 -39.44 39.00 -22.78
CA GLU A 151 -39.93 37.84 -23.53
C GLU A 151 -41.42 38.01 -23.84
N VAL A 152 -41.90 37.35 -24.90
CA VAL A 152 -43.32 37.35 -25.23
C VAL A 152 -44.11 36.70 -24.09
N CYS A 153 -45.19 37.34 -23.64
CA CYS A 153 -46.01 36.83 -22.55
C CYS A 153 -46.53 35.43 -22.89
N THR A 154 -46.16 34.43 -22.09
CA THR A 154 -46.54 33.03 -22.34
C THR A 154 -48.05 32.79 -22.21
N GLN A 155 -48.74 33.64 -21.44
CA GLN A 155 -50.18 33.50 -21.19
C GLN A 155 -51.05 34.07 -22.32
N CYS A 156 -50.69 35.21 -22.91
CA CYS A 156 -51.44 35.79 -24.04
C CYS A 156 -50.74 35.64 -25.39
N ARG A 157 -49.52 35.08 -25.42
CA ARG A 157 -48.66 34.93 -26.60
C ARG A 157 -48.49 36.25 -27.37
N GLY A 158 -48.34 37.36 -26.65
CA GLY A 158 -48.19 38.70 -27.22
C GLY A 158 -49.50 39.42 -27.54
N ARG A 159 -50.66 38.75 -27.42
CA ARG A 159 -51.97 39.32 -27.82
C ARG A 159 -52.57 40.33 -26.84
N THR A 160 -51.91 40.61 -25.72
CA THR A 160 -52.29 41.52 -24.61
C THR A 160 -53.61 41.20 -23.87
N MET A 161 -54.55 40.57 -24.54
CA MET A 161 -55.85 40.12 -24.07
C MET A 161 -55.94 38.58 -24.11
N ILE A 162 -56.71 37.99 -23.21
CA ILE A 162 -57.00 36.55 -23.16
C ILE A 162 -58.51 36.33 -23.06
N PRO A 163 -59.03 35.17 -23.51
CA PRO A 163 -60.43 34.81 -23.27
C PRO A 163 -60.76 34.89 -21.78
N CYS A 164 -61.91 35.46 -21.46
CA CYS A 164 -62.40 35.54 -20.08
C CYS A 164 -62.52 34.12 -19.51
N ARG A 165 -61.83 33.83 -18.41
CA ARG A 165 -61.85 32.50 -17.79
C ARG A 165 -63.19 32.14 -17.18
N GLN A 166 -63.98 33.13 -16.77
CA GLN A 166 -65.27 32.91 -16.12
C GLN A 166 -66.39 32.54 -17.12
N CYS A 167 -66.30 33.00 -18.37
CA CYS A 167 -67.26 32.67 -19.42
C CYS A 167 -66.65 31.94 -20.61
N HIS A 168 -65.38 31.53 -20.52
CA HIS A 168 -64.59 30.89 -21.57
C HIS A 168 -64.60 31.61 -22.94
N GLY A 169 -64.80 32.93 -22.96
CA GLY A 169 -64.92 33.70 -24.20
C GLY A 169 -66.34 33.88 -24.73
N ASN A 170 -67.36 33.37 -24.05
CA ASN A 170 -68.75 33.48 -24.48
C ASN A 170 -69.37 34.86 -24.19
N GLY A 171 -68.84 35.57 -23.18
CA GLY A 171 -69.37 36.87 -22.73
C GLY A 171 -70.59 36.78 -21.81
N MET A 172 -71.21 35.60 -21.74
CA MET A 172 -72.38 35.28 -20.92
C MET A 172 -72.08 34.11 -19.98
N ILE A 173 -72.71 34.09 -18.80
CA ILE A 173 -72.67 32.99 -17.82
C ILE A 173 -74.09 32.65 -17.38
N GLN A 174 -74.32 31.42 -16.92
CA GLN A 174 -75.62 31.04 -16.37
C GLN A 174 -75.76 31.59 -14.95
N GLY A 175 -76.80 32.40 -14.72
CA GLY A 175 -77.13 32.92 -13.39
C GLY A 175 -77.76 31.85 -12.49
N PRO A 176 -77.90 32.13 -11.18
CA PRO A 176 -78.50 31.19 -10.21
C PRO A 176 -79.91 30.72 -10.61
N ASP A 177 -80.64 31.59 -11.32
CA ASP A 177 -82.01 31.39 -11.79
C ASP A 177 -82.08 30.68 -13.17
N GLY A 178 -80.96 30.12 -13.63
CA GLY A 178 -80.85 29.38 -14.89
C GLY A 178 -80.80 30.25 -16.15
N LYS A 179 -81.06 31.56 -16.06
CA LYS A 179 -81.03 32.52 -17.17
C LYS A 179 -79.60 32.94 -17.53
N GLN A 180 -79.32 33.18 -18.82
CA GLN A 180 -78.03 33.73 -19.23
C GLN A 180 -77.91 35.20 -18.79
N GLN A 181 -76.86 35.51 -18.05
CA GLN A 181 -76.52 36.85 -17.59
C GLN A 181 -75.16 37.26 -18.18
N GLN A 182 -74.98 38.57 -18.40
CA GLN A 182 -73.70 39.11 -18.83
C GLN A 182 -72.60 38.75 -17.82
N CYS A 183 -71.48 38.24 -18.30
CA CYS A 183 -70.37 37.85 -17.44
C CYS A 183 -69.83 39.06 -16.69
N LYS A 184 -70.05 39.11 -15.37
CA LYS A 184 -69.66 40.26 -14.52
C LYS A 184 -68.15 40.54 -14.51
N PHE A 185 -67.31 39.55 -14.82
CA PHE A 185 -65.86 39.70 -14.84
C PHE A 185 -65.29 40.30 -16.12
N CYS A 186 -65.95 40.13 -17.28
CA CYS A 186 -65.53 40.76 -18.54
C CYS A 186 -66.54 41.77 -19.07
N PHE A 187 -67.64 42.00 -18.34
CA PHE A 187 -68.76 42.85 -18.76
C PHE A 187 -69.18 42.59 -20.21
N GLY A 188 -69.31 41.32 -20.60
CA GLY A 188 -69.70 40.92 -21.96
C GLY A 188 -68.63 41.06 -23.05
N GLN A 189 -67.45 41.62 -22.76
CA GLN A 189 -66.37 41.86 -23.74
C GLN A 189 -65.67 40.58 -24.23
N ARG A 190 -66.02 39.40 -23.68
CA ARG A 190 -65.48 38.06 -24.00
C ARG A 190 -63.99 37.86 -23.70
N GLN A 191 -63.18 38.91 -23.70
CA GLN A 191 -61.78 38.90 -23.36
C GLN A 191 -61.53 39.81 -22.15
N VAL A 192 -60.48 39.50 -21.41
CA VAL A 192 -59.96 40.33 -20.33
C VAL A 192 -58.49 40.61 -20.57
N SER A 193 -58.00 41.69 -19.98
CA SER A 193 -56.59 42.02 -19.99
C SER A 193 -55.79 40.88 -19.39
N CYS A 194 -54.69 40.51 -20.05
CA CYS A 194 -53.82 39.46 -19.54
C CYS A 194 -53.24 39.93 -18.19
N PRO A 195 -53.56 39.25 -17.07
CA PRO A 195 -53.11 39.70 -15.74
C PRO A 195 -51.60 39.53 -15.57
N LEU A 196 -51.00 38.58 -16.30
CA LEU A 196 -49.56 38.31 -16.24
C LEU A 196 -48.74 39.48 -16.82
N CYS A 197 -49.11 39.98 -18.01
CA CYS A 197 -48.36 41.09 -18.66
C CYS A 197 -49.01 42.46 -18.53
N GLN A 198 -50.15 42.57 -17.84
CA GLN A 198 -50.85 43.83 -17.62
C GLN A 198 -51.05 44.66 -18.91
N LYS A 199 -51.54 44.01 -19.98
CA LYS A 199 -51.74 44.57 -21.34
C LYS A 199 -50.48 44.90 -22.14
N THR A 200 -49.26 44.69 -21.64
CA THR A 200 -48.03 45.02 -22.42
C THR A 200 -47.68 43.97 -23.48
N GLY A 201 -48.23 42.75 -23.37
CA GLY A 201 -47.92 41.64 -24.29
C GLY A 201 -46.54 41.01 -24.08
N ARG A 202 -45.68 41.63 -23.26
CA ARG A 202 -44.32 41.17 -22.94
C ARG A 202 -44.13 41.05 -21.43
N MET A 203 -43.16 40.25 -21.03
CA MET A 203 -42.78 40.03 -19.64
C MET A 203 -41.30 40.32 -19.49
N THR A 204 -40.85 40.75 -18.31
CA THR A 204 -39.43 40.74 -17.98
C THR A 204 -38.88 39.32 -18.19
N CYS A 205 -37.79 39.19 -18.95
CA CYS A 205 -37.22 37.89 -19.26
C CYS A 205 -36.84 37.17 -17.97
N ARG A 206 -37.32 35.95 -17.77
CA ARG A 206 -37.15 35.23 -16.51
C ARG A 206 -35.72 34.73 -16.30
N GLN A 207 -35.02 34.40 -17.39
CA GLN A 207 -33.66 33.86 -17.35
C GLN A 207 -32.63 34.93 -16.97
N CYS A 208 -32.67 36.12 -17.59
CA CYS A 208 -31.76 37.22 -17.25
C CYS A 208 -32.34 38.24 -16.26
N ARG A 209 -33.60 38.06 -15.84
CA ARG A 209 -34.34 38.96 -14.93
C ARG A 209 -34.31 40.43 -15.39
N GLY A 210 -34.35 40.65 -16.69
CA GLY A 210 -34.33 41.99 -17.29
C GLY A 210 -32.93 42.56 -17.56
N ASN A 211 -31.84 41.87 -17.23
CA ASN A 211 -30.48 42.34 -17.49
C ASN A 211 -30.10 42.29 -18.99
N GLY A 212 -30.74 41.41 -19.75
CA GLY A 212 -30.41 41.17 -21.18
C GLY A 212 -29.18 40.29 -21.38
N ASN A 213 -28.29 40.21 -20.40
CA ASN A 213 -27.13 39.33 -20.40
C ASN A 213 -27.19 38.33 -19.23
N ILE A 214 -26.55 37.18 -19.42
CA ILE A 214 -26.34 36.16 -18.39
C ILE A 214 -24.84 36.01 -18.11
N LYS A 215 -24.49 35.60 -16.90
CA LYS A 215 -23.08 35.31 -16.56
C LYS A 215 -22.57 34.22 -17.50
N CYS A 216 -21.36 34.41 -18.01
CA CYS A 216 -20.72 33.41 -18.85
C CYS A 216 -20.33 32.22 -17.96
N ASP A 217 -20.93 31.05 -18.18
CA ASP A 217 -20.71 29.88 -17.32
C ASP A 217 -19.25 29.41 -17.30
N PRO A 218 -18.53 29.27 -18.45
CA PRO A 218 -17.14 28.80 -18.44
C PRO A 218 -16.20 29.65 -17.58
N CYS A 219 -16.31 30.98 -17.65
CA CYS A 219 -15.48 31.88 -16.84
C CYS A 219 -16.18 32.36 -15.57
N LYS A 220 -17.36 31.81 -15.23
CA LYS A 220 -18.16 32.16 -14.04
C LYS A 220 -18.38 33.67 -13.83
N GLY A 221 -18.37 34.48 -14.89
CA GLY A 221 -18.46 35.94 -14.81
C GLY A 221 -17.15 36.70 -14.85
N GLY A 222 -15.98 36.03 -14.77
CA GLY A 222 -14.67 36.68 -14.68
C GLY A 222 -14.11 37.21 -16.00
N GLY A 223 -14.67 36.79 -17.14
CA GLY A 223 -14.31 37.27 -18.49
C GLY A 223 -12.97 36.78 -19.03
N LEU A 224 -12.03 36.44 -18.15
CA LEU A 224 -10.67 36.04 -18.47
C LEU A 224 -10.32 34.72 -17.77
N PHE A 225 -9.33 34.04 -18.33
CA PHE A 225 -8.61 32.95 -17.70
C PHE A 225 -7.15 33.37 -17.51
N THR A 226 -6.55 32.93 -16.41
CA THR A 226 -5.11 32.99 -16.21
C THR A 226 -4.55 31.63 -16.56
N LYS A 227 -3.68 31.58 -17.58
CA LYS A 227 -2.83 30.43 -17.87
C LYS A 227 -1.55 30.57 -17.04
N ILE A 228 -1.22 29.54 -16.29
CA ILE A 228 -0.05 29.45 -15.43
C ILE A 228 0.80 28.31 -15.96
N VAL A 229 2.08 28.57 -16.22
CA VAL A 229 3.04 27.56 -16.64
C VAL A 229 4.16 27.51 -15.62
N SER A 230 4.28 26.38 -14.93
CA SER A 230 5.41 26.09 -14.05
C SER A 230 6.48 25.37 -14.84
N VAL A 231 7.68 25.94 -14.86
CA VAL A 231 8.89 25.38 -15.47
C VAL A 231 9.77 24.84 -14.36
N LEU A 232 9.93 23.51 -14.31
CA LEU A 232 10.77 22.83 -13.34
C LEU A 232 11.96 22.16 -14.05
N PRO A 233 13.18 22.67 -13.84
CA PRO A 233 14.38 22.01 -14.34
C PRO A 233 14.64 20.72 -13.55
N VAL A 234 14.96 19.63 -14.26
CA VAL A 234 15.27 18.33 -13.67
C VAL A 234 16.61 17.83 -14.19
N ILE A 235 17.46 17.37 -13.28
CA ILE A 235 18.71 16.71 -13.64
C ILE A 235 18.41 15.29 -14.11
N LYS A 236 18.88 14.94 -15.30
CA LYS A 236 19.00 13.56 -15.79
C LYS A 236 20.45 13.09 -15.66
N THR A 237 20.59 11.86 -15.19
CA THR A 237 21.90 11.24 -14.94
C THR A 237 22.11 10.01 -15.81
N LEU A 238 23.27 9.94 -16.45
CA LEU A 238 23.75 8.77 -17.17
C LEU A 238 25.12 8.38 -16.62
N PHE A 239 25.22 7.17 -16.08
CA PHE A 239 26.45 6.66 -15.49
C PHE A 239 27.19 5.75 -16.46
N GLU A 240 28.47 6.01 -16.65
CA GLU A 240 29.38 5.26 -17.50
C GLU A 240 30.63 4.83 -16.70
N MET A 241 31.12 3.63 -16.97
CA MET A 241 32.35 3.11 -16.38
C MET A 241 33.12 2.32 -17.44
N ASN A 242 34.45 2.32 -17.34
CA ASN A 242 35.25 1.39 -18.13
C ASN A 242 35.09 -0.04 -17.57
N ARG A 243 34.59 -0.95 -18.41
CA ARG A 243 34.33 -2.35 -18.03
C ARG A 243 35.51 -3.29 -18.30
N ALA A 244 36.48 -2.90 -19.13
CA ALA A 244 37.49 -3.80 -19.67
C ALA A 244 38.32 -4.50 -18.57
N ASP A 245 38.69 -3.74 -17.55
CA ASP A 245 39.56 -4.21 -16.46
C ASP A 245 38.78 -4.58 -15.18
N LEU A 246 37.45 -4.61 -15.26
CA LEU A 246 36.58 -4.88 -14.11
C LEU A 246 36.11 -6.34 -14.09
N PRO A 247 36.16 -7.02 -12.93
CA PRO A 247 35.59 -8.35 -12.79
C PRO A 247 34.06 -8.33 -13.01
N ASP A 248 33.53 -9.32 -13.73
CA ASP A 248 32.09 -9.46 -14.00
C ASP A 248 31.21 -9.36 -12.75
N GLY A 249 31.71 -9.91 -11.63
CA GLY A 249 31.01 -9.87 -10.34
C GLY A 249 30.87 -8.45 -9.77
N ALA A 250 31.84 -7.59 -10.02
CA ALA A 250 31.85 -6.19 -9.62
C ALA A 250 30.96 -5.34 -10.53
N ILE A 251 31.08 -5.48 -11.86
CA ILE A 251 30.32 -4.69 -12.86
C ILE A 251 28.82 -4.75 -12.54
N GLY A 252 28.25 -5.95 -12.52
CA GLY A 252 26.82 -6.10 -12.29
C GLY A 252 26.37 -5.64 -10.90
N LEU A 253 27.25 -5.65 -9.90
CA LEU A 253 26.93 -5.16 -8.57
C LEU A 253 26.92 -3.64 -8.51
N ILE A 254 27.88 -2.98 -9.15
CA ILE A 254 27.97 -1.52 -9.23
C ILE A 254 26.81 -0.97 -10.04
N GLU A 255 26.50 -1.52 -11.22
CA GLU A 255 25.37 -1.03 -12.04
C GLU A 255 24.02 -1.10 -11.31
N ARG A 256 23.79 -2.16 -10.53
CA ARG A 256 22.51 -2.32 -9.82
C ARG A 256 22.43 -1.54 -8.52
N SER A 257 23.57 -1.17 -7.92
CA SER A 257 23.59 -0.74 -6.50
C SER A 257 24.76 0.17 -6.12
N GLY A 258 25.47 0.78 -7.07
CA GLY A 258 26.71 1.52 -6.84
C GLY A 258 26.57 2.64 -5.80
N SER A 259 25.50 3.44 -5.88
CA SER A 259 25.16 4.44 -4.86
C SER A 259 25.14 3.85 -3.43
N ARG A 260 24.41 2.76 -3.24
CA ARG A 260 24.35 2.04 -1.94
C ARG A 260 25.66 1.37 -1.53
N LEU A 261 26.55 1.08 -2.48
CA LEU A 261 27.87 0.53 -2.18
C LEU A 261 28.78 1.63 -1.63
N VAL A 262 28.71 2.84 -2.18
CA VAL A 262 29.42 4.03 -1.65
C VAL A 262 28.87 4.42 -0.28
N GLU A 263 27.54 4.54 -0.14
CA GLU A 263 26.87 4.88 1.13
C GLU A 263 27.20 3.93 2.30
N ARG A 264 27.64 2.70 1.99
CA ARG A 264 27.98 1.67 2.98
C ARG A 264 29.48 1.39 3.06
N ASP A 265 30.28 2.30 2.50
CA ASP A 265 31.74 2.21 2.36
C ASP A 265 32.21 0.85 1.85
N HIS A 266 31.53 0.27 0.85
CA HIS A 266 32.10 -0.84 0.08
C HIS A 266 33.06 -0.34 -0.99
N ILE A 267 32.85 0.87 -1.50
CA ILE A 267 33.67 1.51 -2.54
C ILE A 267 34.07 2.88 -2.01
N ASP A 268 35.37 3.17 -2.04
CA ASP A 268 35.87 4.51 -1.78
C ASP A 268 35.89 5.29 -3.09
N ILE A 269 35.42 6.54 -3.08
CA ILE A 269 35.38 7.39 -4.26
C ILE A 269 36.01 8.75 -3.99
N GLN A 270 36.83 9.20 -4.94
CA GLN A 270 37.13 10.60 -5.16
C GLN A 270 36.28 11.07 -6.33
N ALA A 271 35.63 12.22 -6.16
CA ALA A 271 34.65 12.74 -7.11
C ALA A 271 34.96 14.19 -7.39
N GLU A 272 35.09 14.54 -8.68
CA GLU A 272 35.41 15.89 -9.12
C GLU A 272 34.51 16.28 -10.29
N PRO A 273 33.99 17.52 -10.31
CA PRO A 273 33.22 18.02 -11.45
C PRO A 273 34.15 18.28 -12.63
N VAL A 274 33.72 17.85 -13.81
CA VAL A 274 34.44 18.06 -15.07
C VAL A 274 33.50 18.62 -16.13
N THR A 275 34.05 19.41 -17.04
CA THR A 275 33.32 19.90 -18.21
C THR A 275 33.54 18.94 -19.37
N ARG A 276 32.46 18.43 -19.95
CA ARG A 276 32.49 17.55 -21.13
C ARG A 276 32.95 18.32 -22.36
N LYS A 277 33.39 17.60 -23.39
CA LYS A 277 33.83 18.19 -24.68
C LYS A 277 32.74 19.00 -25.38
N ASP A 278 31.47 18.63 -25.20
CA ASP A 278 30.31 19.34 -25.72
C ASP A 278 29.87 20.52 -24.83
N GLY A 279 30.63 20.83 -23.78
CA GLY A 279 30.32 21.88 -22.81
C GLY A 279 29.33 21.46 -21.73
N GLY A 280 28.87 20.20 -21.71
CA GLY A 280 28.02 19.64 -20.65
C GLY A 280 28.76 19.44 -19.32
N LEU A 281 28.02 19.12 -18.26
CA LEU A 281 28.56 18.85 -16.93
C LEU A 281 28.64 17.35 -16.69
N ALA A 282 29.71 16.89 -16.05
CA ALA A 282 29.79 15.53 -15.54
C ALA A 282 30.54 15.51 -14.21
N ILE A 283 30.35 14.45 -13.43
CA ILE A 283 31.21 14.15 -12.28
C ILE A 283 32.09 12.98 -12.67
N GLN A 284 33.41 13.19 -12.62
CA GLN A 284 34.39 12.13 -12.79
C GLN A 284 34.68 11.49 -11.43
N TYR A 285 34.82 10.18 -11.43
CA TYR A 285 35.14 9.40 -10.24
C TYR A 285 36.41 8.60 -10.44
N GLN A 286 37.28 8.65 -9.43
CA GLN A 286 38.31 7.66 -9.17
C GLN A 286 37.82 6.79 -8.03
N ALA A 287 37.36 5.58 -8.36
CA ALA A 287 36.77 4.66 -7.40
C ALA A 287 37.73 3.50 -7.10
N GLN A 288 37.84 3.13 -5.84
CA GLN A 288 38.70 2.04 -5.39
C GLN A 288 37.94 1.09 -4.49
N PHE A 289 38.13 -0.21 -4.71
CA PHE A 289 37.56 -1.25 -3.88
C PHE A 289 38.34 -2.57 -3.97
N PRO A 290 38.42 -3.33 -2.89
CA PRO A 290 39.03 -4.65 -2.89
C PRO A 290 38.11 -5.66 -3.59
N TYR A 291 38.70 -6.52 -4.42
CA TYR A 291 38.03 -7.64 -5.05
C TYR A 291 38.93 -8.87 -5.04
N GLY A 292 38.34 -10.06 -4.85
CA GLY A 292 39.13 -11.28 -4.86
C GLY A 292 38.31 -12.55 -4.78
N LYS A 293 38.98 -13.70 -4.85
CA LYS A 293 38.40 -15.00 -4.57
C LYS A 293 38.85 -15.49 -3.20
N ILE A 294 37.91 -16.06 -2.46
CA ILE A 294 38.17 -16.68 -1.17
C ILE A 294 37.55 -18.08 -1.12
N THR A 295 38.30 -19.04 -0.59
CA THR A 295 37.86 -20.42 -0.39
C THR A 295 37.99 -20.79 1.07
N PHE A 296 36.89 -21.24 1.65
CA PHE A 296 36.80 -21.73 3.03
C PHE A 296 36.80 -23.26 3.05
N SER A 297 37.45 -23.86 4.04
CA SER A 297 37.22 -25.27 4.40
C SER A 297 36.14 -25.33 5.47
N ILE A 298 35.04 -26.03 5.19
CA ILE A 298 33.95 -26.27 6.14
C ILE A 298 33.77 -27.78 6.27
N ASN A 299 34.10 -28.35 7.43
CA ASN A 299 34.13 -29.80 7.65
C ASN A 299 34.94 -30.55 6.55
N GLY A 300 36.07 -29.98 6.13
CA GLY A 300 36.95 -30.54 5.09
C GLY A 300 36.48 -30.31 3.64
N LYS A 301 35.31 -29.71 3.42
CA LYS A 301 34.81 -29.40 2.06
C LYS A 301 35.13 -27.95 1.66
N PRO A 302 35.64 -27.72 0.45
CA PRO A 302 35.91 -26.38 -0.05
C PRO A 302 34.62 -25.65 -0.43
N VAL A 303 34.46 -24.41 0.04
CA VAL A 303 33.36 -23.50 -0.30
C VAL A 303 33.95 -22.16 -0.74
N SER A 304 33.78 -21.82 -2.02
CA SER A 304 34.33 -20.59 -2.60
C SER A 304 33.30 -19.48 -2.74
N ALA A 305 33.78 -18.24 -2.69
CA ALA A 305 33.04 -17.01 -2.94
C ALA A 305 33.95 -15.93 -3.52
N ASP A 306 33.35 -14.94 -4.16
CA ASP A 306 34.05 -13.70 -4.53
C ASP A 306 33.90 -12.71 -3.35
N LEU A 307 34.98 -12.07 -2.94
CA LEU A 307 35.00 -11.01 -1.93
C LEU A 307 34.92 -9.66 -2.63
N PHE A 308 34.05 -8.77 -2.15
CA PHE A 308 33.83 -7.45 -2.71
C PHE A 308 33.78 -6.35 -1.63
N GLY A 309 34.54 -5.29 -1.86
CA GLY A 309 34.47 -4.02 -1.15
C GLY A 309 35.01 -4.03 0.28
N ASN A 310 35.19 -2.85 0.86
CA ASN A 310 35.88 -2.68 2.15
C ASN A 310 35.14 -3.28 3.37
N LYS A 311 33.93 -3.83 3.18
CA LYS A 311 33.16 -4.54 4.24
C LYS A 311 33.09 -6.06 4.02
N ALA A 312 33.98 -6.63 3.20
CA ALA A 312 34.09 -8.07 2.97
C ALA A 312 32.76 -8.72 2.55
N LYS A 313 32.09 -8.12 1.56
CA LYS A 313 30.83 -8.65 1.03
C LYS A 313 31.11 -9.91 0.22
N LEU A 314 30.42 -11.01 0.55
CA LEU A 314 30.56 -12.26 -0.19
C LEU A 314 29.55 -12.32 -1.34
N LEU A 315 30.05 -12.51 -2.56
CA LEU A 315 29.29 -12.71 -3.79
C LEU A 315 29.47 -14.14 -4.29
N LYS A 316 28.50 -14.64 -5.06
CA LYS A 316 28.49 -15.99 -5.66
C LYS A 316 28.79 -17.13 -4.68
N LEU A 317 28.58 -16.93 -3.37
CA LEU A 317 28.74 -17.95 -2.35
C LEU A 317 27.74 -19.08 -2.59
N LYS A 318 28.25 -20.28 -2.87
CA LYS A 318 27.41 -21.47 -3.05
C LYS A 318 26.66 -21.81 -1.75
N PRO A 319 25.39 -22.25 -1.81
CA PRO A 319 24.69 -22.74 -0.64
C PRO A 319 25.46 -23.91 -0.03
N PHE A 320 25.79 -23.80 1.26
CA PHE A 320 26.53 -24.84 1.99
C PHE A 320 25.80 -25.25 3.27
N LEU A 321 24.94 -24.37 3.81
CA LEU A 321 24.20 -24.64 5.04
C LEU A 321 23.26 -25.83 4.89
N GLU A 322 22.71 -26.05 3.69
CA GLU A 322 21.81 -27.16 3.38
C GLU A 322 22.48 -28.52 3.60
N ASP A 323 23.75 -28.65 3.22
CA ASP A 323 24.54 -29.85 3.44
C ASP A 323 24.86 -30.03 4.93
N LEU A 324 25.22 -28.95 5.63
CA LEU A 324 25.56 -29.01 7.05
C LEU A 324 24.35 -29.41 7.91
N ILE A 325 23.17 -28.87 7.61
CA ILE A 325 21.94 -29.12 8.38
C ILE A 325 21.12 -30.31 7.85
N LYS A 326 21.63 -31.07 6.87
CA LYS A 326 20.92 -32.19 6.25
C LYS A 326 20.36 -33.20 7.26
N PRO A 327 21.10 -33.66 8.29
CA PRO A 327 20.54 -34.56 9.32
C PRO A 327 19.36 -33.93 10.09
N GLY A 328 19.42 -32.61 10.31
CA GLY A 328 18.34 -31.86 10.93
C GLY A 328 17.12 -31.73 10.02
N ILE A 329 17.32 -31.52 8.71
CA ILE A 329 16.23 -31.49 7.72
C ILE A 329 15.53 -32.85 7.67
N GLU A 330 16.27 -33.95 7.68
CA GLU A 330 15.70 -35.29 7.69
C GLU A 330 14.87 -35.55 8.94
N SER A 331 15.37 -35.17 10.12
CA SER A 331 14.61 -35.24 11.38
C SER A 331 13.33 -34.39 11.32
N LEU A 332 13.40 -33.18 10.75
CA LEU A 332 12.22 -32.33 10.57
C LEU A 332 11.20 -32.92 9.60
N LYS A 333 11.66 -33.56 8.51
CA LYS A 333 10.80 -34.27 7.56
C LYS A 333 10.09 -35.45 8.23
N LYS A 334 10.78 -36.24 9.06
CA LYS A 334 10.16 -37.31 9.86
C LYS A 334 9.03 -36.75 10.74
N ALA A 335 9.27 -35.64 11.43
CA ALA A 335 8.23 -34.95 12.22
C ALA A 335 7.04 -34.48 11.35
N ALA A 336 7.30 -33.93 10.16
CA ALA A 336 6.28 -33.47 9.22
C ALA A 336 5.45 -34.60 8.59
N ASN A 337 6.01 -35.81 8.54
CA ASN A 337 5.33 -37.00 8.00
C ASN A 337 4.67 -37.87 9.09
N ASN A 338 4.70 -37.47 10.36
CA ASN A 338 4.27 -38.29 11.52
C ASN A 338 5.08 -39.58 11.68
N ASP A 339 6.35 -39.58 11.28
CA ASP A 339 7.26 -40.72 11.47
C ASP A 339 7.96 -40.63 12.84
N GLY A 340 7.69 -41.61 13.70
CA GLY A 340 8.16 -41.68 15.08
C GLY A 340 7.53 -40.64 16.03
N VAL A 341 8.19 -40.41 17.17
CA VAL A 341 7.72 -39.43 18.16
C VAL A 341 8.01 -38.01 17.65
N VAL A 342 6.98 -37.35 17.11
CA VAL A 342 7.07 -36.03 16.45
C VAL A 342 7.82 -35.00 17.31
N ALA A 343 7.52 -34.91 18.61
CA ALA A 343 8.19 -33.96 19.51
C ALA A 343 9.71 -34.22 19.62
N ASN A 344 10.12 -35.49 19.67
CA ASN A 344 11.54 -35.86 19.72
C ASN A 344 12.25 -35.54 18.40
N GLN A 345 11.57 -35.76 17.26
CA GLN A 345 12.12 -35.41 15.95
C GLN A 345 12.26 -33.90 15.78
N ILE A 346 11.30 -33.10 16.27
CA ILE A 346 11.42 -31.64 16.33
C ILE A 346 12.60 -31.23 17.20
N LYS A 347 12.76 -31.85 18.39
CA LYS A 347 13.89 -31.57 19.30
C LYS A 347 15.23 -31.87 18.63
N LYS A 348 15.39 -33.05 17.99
CA LYS A 348 16.59 -33.43 17.22
C LYS A 348 16.88 -32.45 16.08
N ALA A 349 15.86 -32.12 15.27
CA ALA A 349 16.00 -31.17 14.17
C ALA A 349 16.46 -29.79 14.65
N SER A 350 15.88 -29.31 15.74
CA SER A 350 16.18 -28.01 16.34
C SER A 350 17.56 -27.89 16.98
N GLY A 351 18.32 -28.99 17.06
CA GLY A 351 19.74 -28.96 17.41
C GLY A 351 20.57 -28.15 16.41
N HIS A 352 20.08 -27.97 15.19
CA HIS A 352 20.65 -27.05 14.22
C HIS A 352 20.01 -25.67 14.38
N LYS A 353 20.84 -24.65 14.65
CA LYS A 353 20.46 -23.27 14.96
C LYS A 353 19.48 -22.67 13.93
N LEU A 354 19.74 -22.89 12.64
CA LEU A 354 18.90 -22.40 11.54
C LEU A 354 17.51 -23.05 11.60
N ILE A 355 17.45 -24.37 11.80
CA ILE A 355 16.19 -25.11 11.89
C ILE A 355 15.41 -24.72 13.15
N GLY A 356 16.08 -24.61 14.31
CA GLY A 356 15.46 -24.13 15.55
C GLY A 356 14.83 -22.75 15.37
N GLN A 357 15.52 -21.82 14.70
CA GLN A 357 14.97 -20.51 14.37
C GLN A 357 13.80 -20.58 13.39
N ALA A 358 13.87 -21.44 12.37
CA ALA A 358 12.79 -21.66 11.42
C ALA A 358 11.52 -22.17 12.12
N ILE A 359 11.65 -23.12 13.05
CA ILE A 359 10.55 -23.65 13.87
C ILE A 359 9.94 -22.53 14.72
N LEU A 360 10.76 -21.75 15.43
CA LEU A 360 10.29 -20.64 16.26
C LEU A 360 9.52 -19.59 15.45
N LEU A 361 10.08 -19.15 14.31
CA LEU A 361 9.42 -18.16 13.44
C LEU A 361 8.11 -18.70 12.86
N THR A 362 8.06 -19.99 12.52
CA THR A 362 6.85 -20.63 11.98
C THR A 362 5.75 -20.78 13.03
N ALA A 363 6.13 -21.00 14.29
CA ALA A 363 5.20 -21.05 15.41
C ALA A 363 4.53 -19.69 15.65
N THR A 364 5.29 -18.59 15.54
CA THR A 364 4.82 -17.26 15.91
C THR A 364 4.28 -16.42 14.75
N MET A 365 4.59 -16.75 13.50
CA MET A 365 4.27 -15.91 12.34
C MET A 365 3.57 -16.69 11.21
N PRO A 366 2.91 -16.00 10.26
CA PRO A 366 2.50 -16.59 8.98
C PRO A 366 3.70 -17.02 8.14
N LYS A 367 3.53 -18.04 7.29
CA LYS A 367 4.61 -18.66 6.48
C LYS A 367 5.43 -17.63 5.68
N LYS A 368 4.77 -16.72 4.96
CA LYS A 368 5.44 -15.70 4.14
C LYS A 368 6.34 -14.79 4.99
N GLN A 369 5.83 -14.32 6.13
CA GLN A 369 6.59 -13.48 7.06
C GLN A 369 7.73 -14.26 7.72
N ALA A 370 7.51 -15.53 8.07
CA ALA A 370 8.54 -16.39 8.64
C ALA A 370 9.70 -16.63 7.66
N VAL A 371 9.42 -16.85 6.36
CA VAL A 371 10.46 -16.94 5.32
C VAL A 371 11.24 -15.63 5.21
N MET A 372 10.56 -14.48 5.19
CA MET A 372 11.23 -13.16 5.14
C MET A 372 12.11 -12.91 6.36
N ALA A 373 11.61 -13.20 7.56
CA ALA A 373 12.35 -13.06 8.81
C ALA A 373 13.57 -13.99 8.86
N LEU A 374 13.43 -15.23 8.38
CA LEU A 374 14.55 -16.18 8.33
C LEU A 374 15.59 -15.76 7.28
N LYS A 375 15.16 -15.27 6.11
CA LYS A 375 16.05 -14.71 5.08
C LYS A 375 16.84 -13.50 5.57
N LYS A 376 16.24 -12.64 6.40
CA LYS A 376 16.95 -11.50 7.01
C LYS A 376 18.05 -11.96 7.97
N LYS A 377 17.83 -13.07 8.70
CA LYS A 377 18.82 -13.65 9.63
C LYS A 377 19.91 -14.46 8.93
N TYR A 378 19.56 -15.13 7.83
CA TYR A 378 20.46 -15.93 7.00
C TYR A 378 20.44 -15.38 5.56
N PRO A 379 21.07 -14.21 5.32
CA PRO A 379 21.10 -13.60 4.00
C PRO A 379 21.99 -14.35 3.00
N LEU A 380 22.85 -15.26 3.47
CA LEU A 380 23.88 -15.97 2.72
C LEU A 380 23.93 -17.45 3.12
N GLY A 381 24.51 -18.29 2.26
CA GLY A 381 24.82 -19.70 2.55
C GLY A 381 23.65 -20.69 2.45
N ILE A 382 22.44 -20.22 2.18
CA ILE A 382 21.23 -21.04 1.97
C ILE A 382 20.38 -20.47 0.83
N SER A 383 19.78 -21.35 0.02
CA SER A 383 18.93 -20.96 -1.10
C SER A 383 17.54 -20.51 -0.64
N ASN A 384 16.91 -19.60 -1.40
CA ASN A 384 15.53 -19.18 -1.14
C ASN A 384 14.54 -20.36 -1.19
N LYS A 385 14.79 -21.34 -2.09
CA LYS A 385 13.97 -22.57 -2.20
C LYS A 385 14.08 -23.42 -0.92
N ALA A 386 15.28 -23.59 -0.38
CA ALA A 386 15.48 -24.32 0.87
C ALA A 386 14.81 -23.63 2.05
N LEU A 387 14.89 -22.30 2.16
CA LEU A 387 14.20 -21.53 3.22
C LEU A 387 12.67 -21.73 3.17
N GLN A 388 12.08 -21.66 1.97
CA GLN A 388 10.64 -21.89 1.79
C GLN A 388 10.24 -23.32 2.15
N SER A 389 11.02 -24.30 1.68
CA SER A 389 10.82 -25.72 1.98
C SER A 389 10.90 -25.96 3.50
N LEU A 390 11.92 -25.41 4.16
CA LEU A 390 12.13 -25.56 5.60
C LEU A 390 10.97 -25.01 6.42
N ILE A 391 10.47 -23.81 6.09
CA ILE A 391 9.30 -23.22 6.77
C ILE A 391 8.03 -24.03 6.50
N LYS A 392 7.84 -24.55 5.29
CA LYS A 392 6.70 -25.41 4.96
C LYS A 392 6.74 -26.70 5.79
N THR A 393 7.89 -27.37 5.85
CA THR A 393 8.08 -28.60 6.62
C THR A 393 7.95 -28.35 8.13
N ALA A 394 8.49 -27.24 8.63
CA ALA A 394 8.32 -26.84 10.03
C ALA A 394 6.85 -26.62 10.40
N ASP A 395 6.06 -25.96 9.53
CA ASP A 395 4.63 -25.76 9.77
C ASP A 395 3.86 -27.07 9.78
N GLN A 396 4.21 -28.02 8.92
CA GLN A 396 3.62 -29.36 8.93
C GLN A 396 3.95 -30.10 10.23
N ALA A 397 5.23 -30.11 10.64
CA ALA A 397 5.67 -30.72 11.89
C ALA A 397 4.96 -30.12 13.12
N ILE A 398 4.83 -28.79 13.20
CA ILE A 398 4.08 -28.08 14.26
C ILE A 398 2.58 -28.46 14.22
N GLY A 399 2.03 -28.65 13.03
CA GLY A 399 0.66 -29.10 12.84
C GLY A 399 0.41 -30.50 13.39
N ASN A 400 1.36 -31.40 13.16
CA ASN A 400 1.33 -32.79 13.60
C ASN A 400 1.47 -32.92 15.11
N VAL A 401 2.46 -32.23 15.71
CA VAL A 401 2.70 -32.31 17.17
C VAL A 401 1.51 -31.77 17.98
N THR A 402 0.72 -30.86 17.40
CA THR A 402 -0.49 -30.32 18.02
C THR A 402 -1.77 -31.03 17.60
N ARG A 403 -1.76 -31.96 16.64
CA ARG A 403 -2.99 -32.56 16.08
C ARG A 403 -3.81 -33.26 17.16
N ARG A 404 -3.23 -34.27 17.83
CA ARG A 404 -3.92 -35.05 18.87
C ARG A 404 -4.33 -34.17 20.07
N PRO A 405 -3.45 -33.31 20.63
CA PRO A 405 -3.83 -32.37 21.69
C PRO A 405 -5.02 -31.47 21.31
N ARG A 406 -5.07 -30.95 20.08
CA ARG A 406 -6.17 -30.10 19.62
C ARG A 406 -7.52 -30.82 19.60
N TYR A 407 -7.55 -32.10 19.22
CA TYR A 407 -8.79 -32.90 19.28
C TYR A 407 -9.18 -33.28 20.71
N ILE A 408 -8.21 -33.53 21.59
CA ILE A 408 -8.49 -33.73 23.02
C ILE A 408 -9.09 -32.44 23.62
N GLY A 409 -8.52 -31.28 23.31
CA GLY A 409 -9.07 -30.00 23.74
C GLY A 409 -10.46 -29.73 23.18
N LEU A 410 -10.71 -30.09 21.92
CA LEU A 410 -12.05 -30.00 21.31
C LEU A 410 -13.07 -30.83 22.10
N ALA A 411 -12.75 -32.08 22.42
CA ALA A 411 -13.63 -32.95 23.21
C ALA A 411 -13.91 -32.38 24.60
N ILE A 412 -12.85 -31.98 25.34
CA ILE A 412 -12.99 -31.37 26.67
C ILE A 412 -13.86 -30.11 26.62
N GLY A 413 -13.62 -29.25 25.63
CA GLY A 413 -14.36 -27.99 25.46
C GLY A 413 -15.82 -28.21 25.13
N LEU A 414 -16.15 -29.15 24.26
CA LEU A 414 -17.53 -29.51 23.93
C LEU A 414 -18.25 -30.13 25.13
N CYS A 415 -17.59 -31.01 25.89
CA CYS A 415 -18.15 -31.55 27.13
C CYS A 415 -18.45 -30.42 28.14
N ALA A 416 -17.51 -29.50 28.37
CA ALA A 416 -17.71 -28.36 29.26
C ALA A 416 -18.85 -27.44 28.79
N SER A 417 -18.93 -27.18 27.48
CA SER A 417 -20.02 -26.39 26.88
C SER A 417 -21.37 -27.09 27.04
N GLY A 418 -21.42 -28.41 26.86
CA GLY A 418 -22.64 -29.20 27.07
C GLY A 418 -23.14 -29.14 28.51
N VAL A 419 -22.24 -29.23 29.50
CA VAL A 419 -22.58 -29.05 30.91
C VAL A 419 -23.15 -27.65 31.16
N ALA A 420 -22.52 -26.61 30.61
CA ALA A 420 -23.02 -25.23 30.73
C ALA A 420 -24.41 -25.06 30.10
N TYR A 421 -24.63 -25.60 28.89
CA TYR A 421 -25.94 -25.56 28.23
C TYR A 421 -26.99 -26.34 29.02
N THR A 422 -26.65 -27.49 29.58
CA THR A 422 -27.52 -28.28 30.46
C THR A 422 -27.96 -27.44 31.66
N GLY A 423 -27.01 -26.82 32.36
CA GLY A 423 -27.29 -25.96 33.51
C GLY A 423 -28.12 -24.72 33.16
N LEU A 424 -28.04 -24.21 31.93
CA LEU A 424 -28.83 -23.05 31.50
C LEU A 424 -30.23 -23.43 31.00
N LEU A 425 -30.31 -24.37 30.05
CA LEU A 425 -31.52 -24.70 29.29
C LEU A 425 -32.45 -25.68 30.01
N LEU A 426 -31.91 -26.65 30.75
CA LEU A 426 -32.72 -27.64 31.47
C LEU A 426 -33.11 -27.18 32.88
N THR A 427 -32.56 -26.05 33.35
CA THR A 427 -33.00 -25.40 34.58
C THR A 427 -33.96 -24.23 34.25
N LYS A 428 -34.60 -23.67 35.28
CA LYS A 428 -35.48 -22.49 35.10
C LYS A 428 -34.70 -21.20 34.74
N THR A 429 -33.37 -21.23 34.71
CA THR A 429 -32.55 -20.04 34.46
C THR A 429 -32.79 -19.46 33.08
N TYR A 430 -32.76 -20.28 32.02
CA TYR A 430 -33.05 -19.80 30.67
C TYR A 430 -34.50 -19.32 30.53
N ALA A 431 -35.45 -20.06 31.11
CA ALA A 431 -36.87 -19.71 31.13
C ALA A 431 -37.11 -18.29 31.70
N ASN A 432 -36.53 -18.01 32.87
CA ASN A 432 -36.68 -16.73 33.55
C ASN A 432 -36.06 -15.58 32.74
N LEU A 433 -34.94 -15.85 32.06
CA LEU A 433 -34.27 -14.88 31.20
C LEU A 433 -35.09 -14.60 29.93
N ALA A 434 -35.66 -15.64 29.31
CA ALA A 434 -36.52 -15.51 28.14
C ALA A 434 -37.80 -14.72 28.43
N ILE A 435 -38.46 -14.97 29.57
CA ILE A 435 -39.64 -14.21 30.03
C ILE A 435 -39.30 -12.71 30.18
N SER A 436 -38.12 -12.41 30.73
CA SER A 436 -37.66 -11.04 30.95
C SER A 436 -37.35 -10.29 29.65
N LEU A 437 -36.92 -10.99 28.60
CA LEU A 437 -36.66 -10.39 27.28
C LEU A 437 -37.96 -10.08 26.52
N ASN A 438 -39.01 -10.88 26.69
CA ASN A 438 -40.35 -10.71 26.10
C ASN A 438 -40.35 -10.38 24.60
N ASN A 439 -39.37 -10.89 23.85
CA ASN A 439 -39.23 -10.69 22.41
C ASN A 439 -38.45 -11.86 21.78
N PRO A 440 -39.05 -12.59 20.80
CA PRO A 440 -38.41 -13.77 20.22
C PRO A 440 -37.12 -13.47 19.46
N ALA A 441 -36.97 -12.27 18.90
CA ALA A 441 -35.72 -11.87 18.24
C ALA A 441 -34.57 -11.66 19.24
N LEU A 442 -34.88 -11.11 20.43
CA LEU A 442 -33.90 -10.96 21.51
C LEU A 442 -33.50 -12.31 22.11
N GLU A 443 -34.44 -13.25 22.20
CA GLU A 443 -34.17 -14.63 22.63
C GLU A 443 -33.30 -15.39 21.62
N MET A 444 -33.52 -15.19 20.32
CA MET A 444 -32.66 -15.74 19.26
C MET A 444 -31.25 -15.14 19.33
N ALA A 445 -31.13 -13.83 19.60
CA ALA A 445 -29.84 -13.18 19.82
C ALA A 445 -29.11 -13.77 21.04
N LEU A 446 -29.83 -14.02 22.14
CA LEU A 446 -29.29 -14.70 23.32
C LEU A 446 -28.78 -16.11 22.98
N ALA A 447 -29.52 -16.90 22.19
CA ALA A 447 -29.09 -18.22 21.73
C ALA A 447 -27.78 -18.12 20.92
N ALA A 448 -27.68 -17.15 20.00
CA ALA A 448 -26.45 -16.92 19.24
C ALA A 448 -25.26 -16.56 20.14
N VAL A 449 -25.47 -15.74 21.17
CA VAL A 449 -24.44 -15.40 22.17
C VAL A 449 -23.99 -16.64 22.96
N LEU A 450 -24.92 -17.49 23.39
CA LEU A 450 -24.59 -18.72 24.11
C LEU A 450 -23.80 -19.70 23.23
N ILE A 451 -24.19 -19.87 21.97
CA ILE A 451 -23.45 -20.67 20.98
C ILE A 451 -22.03 -20.11 20.79
N ALA A 452 -21.89 -18.79 20.64
CA ALA A 452 -20.60 -18.13 20.51
C ALA A 452 -19.73 -18.32 21.76
N ALA A 453 -20.33 -18.26 22.95
CA ALA A 453 -19.64 -18.47 24.23
C ALA A 453 -19.14 -19.92 24.38
N GLY A 454 -19.96 -20.93 24.07
CA GLY A 454 -19.53 -22.33 24.09
C GLY A 454 -18.47 -22.63 23.03
N GLY A 455 -18.61 -22.07 21.83
CA GLY A 455 -17.58 -22.13 20.79
C GLY A 455 -16.28 -21.47 21.24
N GLY A 456 -16.35 -20.33 21.93
CA GLY A 456 -15.21 -19.62 22.52
C GLY A 456 -14.50 -20.42 23.63
N LEU A 457 -15.26 -21.01 24.55
CA LEU A 457 -14.74 -21.89 25.61
C LEU A 457 -14.03 -23.11 25.01
N THR A 458 -14.64 -23.72 23.99
CA THR A 458 -14.05 -24.85 23.26
C THR A 458 -12.79 -24.42 22.50
N HIS A 459 -12.80 -23.25 21.87
CA HIS A 459 -11.62 -22.70 21.23
C HIS A 459 -10.47 -22.45 22.21
N TYR A 460 -10.77 -21.99 23.42
CA TYR A 460 -9.80 -21.77 24.49
C TYR A 460 -9.15 -23.08 24.98
N THR A 461 -9.95 -24.13 25.23
CA THR A 461 -9.43 -25.44 25.67
C THR A 461 -8.57 -26.12 24.60
N ILE A 462 -8.90 -25.96 23.31
CA ILE A 462 -8.02 -26.37 22.19
C ILE A 462 -6.66 -25.67 22.27
N LYS A 463 -6.63 -24.36 22.54
CA LYS A 463 -5.36 -23.62 22.68
C LYS A 463 -4.56 -24.11 23.89
N LEU A 464 -5.19 -24.30 25.04
CA LEU A 464 -4.53 -24.76 26.26
C LEU A 464 -3.86 -26.13 26.09
N THR A 465 -4.59 -27.10 25.54
CA THR A 465 -4.07 -28.47 25.32
C THR A 465 -2.96 -28.50 24.26
N ALA A 466 -3.13 -27.74 23.16
CA ALA A 466 -2.09 -27.59 22.15
C ALA A 466 -0.81 -26.94 22.71
N LYS A 467 -0.96 -25.97 23.62
CA LYS A 467 0.16 -25.24 24.22
C LYS A 467 1.07 -26.18 25.00
N LYS A 468 0.50 -27.09 25.81
CA LYS A 468 1.29 -28.07 26.58
C LYS A 468 2.19 -28.93 25.68
N SER A 469 1.65 -29.43 24.56
CA SER A 469 2.44 -30.21 23.60
C SER A 469 3.52 -29.38 22.90
N MET A 470 3.18 -28.14 22.52
CA MET A 470 4.17 -27.22 21.94
C MET A 470 5.29 -26.88 22.91
N THR A 471 4.99 -26.60 24.18
CA THR A 471 6.00 -26.35 25.21
C THR A 471 6.94 -27.55 25.34
N HIS A 472 6.44 -28.78 25.25
CA HIS A 472 7.30 -29.96 25.26
C HIS A 472 8.20 -30.06 24.01
N ALA A 473 7.67 -29.74 22.82
CA ALA A 473 8.40 -29.88 21.57
C ALA A 473 9.44 -28.77 21.30
N ILE A 474 9.14 -27.54 21.70
CA ILE A 474 9.95 -26.35 21.36
C ILE A 474 10.31 -25.46 22.57
N GLY A 475 9.91 -25.83 23.79
CA GLY A 475 10.14 -25.01 24.99
C GLY A 475 11.61 -24.78 25.30
N HIS A 476 12.50 -25.72 24.94
CA HIS A 476 13.95 -25.57 25.08
C HIS A 476 14.54 -24.47 24.20
N LEU A 477 13.84 -24.06 23.14
CA LEU A 477 14.25 -22.97 22.26
C LEU A 477 13.87 -21.58 22.81
N MET A 478 13.05 -21.51 23.85
CA MET A 478 12.49 -20.27 24.38
C MET A 478 13.08 -19.96 25.76
N LYS A 479 14.21 -19.23 25.79
CA LYS A 479 14.97 -18.95 27.02
C LYS A 479 14.21 -18.19 28.13
N ASN A 480 13.11 -17.47 27.84
CA ASN A 480 12.36 -16.69 28.85
C ASN A 480 10.86 -16.44 28.52
N ARG A 481 10.25 -17.21 27.60
CA ARG A 481 8.87 -16.94 27.09
C ARG A 481 8.01 -18.18 26.90
N GLN A 482 8.23 -19.25 27.67
CA GLN A 482 7.49 -20.50 27.55
C GLN A 482 5.97 -20.33 27.73
N SER A 483 5.53 -19.31 28.49
CA SER A 483 4.12 -19.00 28.75
C SER A 483 3.37 -18.38 27.57
N ASN A 484 4.03 -17.87 26.54
CA ASN A 484 3.40 -17.10 25.45
C ASN A 484 3.51 -17.76 24.07
N ILE A 485 3.54 -19.10 23.99
CA ILE A 485 3.56 -19.81 22.71
C ILE A 485 2.18 -19.66 22.03
N PRO A 486 2.07 -18.92 20.90
CA PRO A 486 0.81 -18.85 20.18
C PRO A 486 0.54 -20.20 19.52
N THR A 487 -0.63 -20.77 19.78
CA THR A 487 -1.06 -22.03 19.17
C THR A 487 -2.15 -21.80 18.15
N LYS A 488 -1.84 -22.14 16.89
CA LYS A 488 -2.82 -22.11 15.79
C LYS A 488 -3.83 -23.25 16.01
N THR A 489 -5.10 -22.93 16.15
CA THR A 489 -6.17 -23.93 16.30
C THR A 489 -6.44 -24.67 15.00
N ARG A 490 -6.20 -24.05 13.83
CA ARG A 490 -6.51 -24.60 12.49
C ARG A 490 -7.98 -25.05 12.39
N THR A 491 -8.26 -26.12 11.64
CA THR A 491 -9.62 -26.65 11.41
C THR A 491 -10.39 -27.00 12.67
N SER A 492 -9.72 -27.47 13.74
CA SER A 492 -10.39 -27.74 15.03
C SER A 492 -10.97 -26.48 15.67
N GLY A 493 -10.45 -25.29 15.35
CA GLY A 493 -11.04 -24.04 15.79
C GLY A 493 -12.41 -23.77 15.16
N LEU A 494 -12.63 -24.19 13.91
CA LEU A 494 -13.94 -24.12 13.26
C LEU A 494 -14.89 -25.19 13.83
N TYR A 495 -14.39 -26.41 14.03
CA TYR A 495 -15.16 -27.48 14.66
C TYR A 495 -15.62 -27.15 16.08
N ALA A 496 -14.91 -26.27 16.80
CA ALA A 496 -15.34 -25.76 18.10
C ALA A 496 -16.70 -25.05 18.02
N TYR A 497 -16.88 -24.14 17.06
CA TYR A 497 -18.12 -23.39 16.89
C TYR A 497 -19.23 -24.24 16.27
N ILE A 498 -18.92 -25.05 15.25
CA ILE A 498 -19.89 -25.98 14.65
C ILE A 498 -20.39 -26.97 15.70
N GLY A 499 -19.48 -27.58 16.46
CA GLY A 499 -19.83 -28.52 17.52
C GLY A 499 -20.64 -27.87 18.64
N ALA A 500 -20.29 -26.65 19.05
CA ALA A 500 -21.04 -25.92 20.06
C ALA A 500 -22.46 -25.56 19.60
N ALA A 501 -22.63 -25.21 18.32
CA ALA A 501 -23.95 -24.93 17.74
C ALA A 501 -24.81 -26.20 17.67
N LEU A 502 -24.27 -27.30 17.15
CA LEU A 502 -24.99 -28.58 17.11
C LEU A 502 -25.37 -29.07 18.51
N LEU A 503 -24.46 -28.97 19.46
CA LEU A 503 -24.71 -29.35 20.84
C LEU A 503 -25.80 -28.48 21.46
N PHE A 504 -25.81 -27.18 21.22
CA PHE A 504 -26.87 -26.28 21.68
C PHE A 504 -28.23 -26.66 21.10
N LEU A 505 -28.31 -26.94 19.78
CA LEU A 505 -29.56 -27.35 19.13
C LEU A 505 -30.08 -28.69 19.67
N ILE A 506 -29.19 -29.66 19.91
CA ILE A 506 -29.56 -30.93 20.55
C ILE A 506 -30.14 -30.68 21.95
N MET A 507 -29.54 -29.77 22.72
CA MET A 507 -30.04 -29.42 24.06
C MET A 507 -31.40 -28.71 24.00
N VAL A 508 -31.60 -27.82 23.01
CA VAL A 508 -32.91 -27.21 22.77
C VAL A 508 -33.95 -28.28 22.44
N GLU A 509 -33.63 -29.25 21.58
CA GLU A 509 -34.56 -30.35 21.29
C GLU A 509 -34.85 -31.22 22.52
N ALA A 510 -33.85 -31.44 23.39
CA ALA A 510 -34.06 -32.14 24.66
C ALA A 510 -35.03 -31.39 25.60
N THR A 511 -34.97 -30.04 25.64
CA THR A 511 -35.93 -29.25 26.44
C THR A 511 -37.38 -29.51 26.00
N ARG A 512 -37.61 -29.69 24.69
CA ARG A 512 -38.93 -29.98 24.11
C ARG A 512 -39.48 -31.32 24.59
N HIS A 513 -38.63 -32.34 24.63
CA HIS A 513 -39.02 -33.68 25.09
C HIS A 513 -39.21 -33.78 26.60
N ILE A 514 -38.42 -33.03 27.38
CA ILE A 514 -38.49 -33.04 28.85
C ILE A 514 -39.59 -32.08 29.37
N GLY A 515 -40.14 -31.22 28.51
CA GLY A 515 -41.17 -30.25 28.88
C GLY A 515 -40.64 -29.10 29.71
N THR A 516 -39.35 -28.77 29.58
CA THR A 516 -38.77 -27.55 30.16
C THR A 516 -38.95 -26.37 29.20
N ALA A 517 -38.39 -25.21 29.51
CA ALA A 517 -38.57 -23.98 28.74
C ALA A 517 -37.86 -24.03 27.37
N THR A 518 -38.51 -24.64 26.38
CA THR A 518 -38.09 -24.58 24.99
C THR A 518 -38.18 -23.13 24.49
N PRO A 519 -37.13 -22.62 23.81
CA PRO A 519 -37.13 -21.23 23.35
C PRO A 519 -38.30 -20.92 22.41
N ALA A 520 -38.89 -19.73 22.50
CA ALA A 520 -40.09 -19.39 21.72
C ALA A 520 -39.81 -19.34 20.21
N TRP A 521 -38.60 -18.91 19.83
CA TRP A 521 -38.17 -18.90 18.42
C TRP A 521 -38.10 -20.29 17.79
N TYR A 522 -38.05 -21.36 18.58
CA TYR A 522 -38.03 -22.73 18.07
C TYR A 522 -39.36 -23.14 17.39
N PHE A 523 -40.47 -22.49 17.76
CA PHE A 523 -41.80 -22.77 17.23
C PHE A 523 -42.24 -21.79 16.13
N LEU A 524 -41.42 -20.80 15.80
CA LEU A 524 -41.69 -19.88 14.70
C LEU A 524 -41.50 -20.62 13.37
N LYS A 525 -42.61 -20.83 12.65
CA LYS A 525 -42.61 -21.44 11.31
C LYS A 525 -42.09 -20.49 10.25
#